data_AF-A0A6I1MS24-F1
#
_entry.id   AF-A0A6I1MS24-F1
#
_cell.length_a   1.000
_cell.length_b   1.000
_cell.length_c   1.000
_cell.angle_alpha   90.00
_cell.angle_beta   90.00
_cell.angle_gamma   90.00
#
_symmetry.space_group_name_H-M   'P 1'
#
loop_
_entity.id
_entity.type
_entity.pdbx_description
1 polymer ?
#
loop_
_entity_poly.entity_id
_entity_poly.type
_entity_poly.pdbx_seq_one_letter_code
_entity_poly.pdbx_strand_id
1 'polypeptide(L)' 'MSQVILRRTADATISTEEALSMVGATIDGRVIHHSGDNLLVDVAAGELDALKSKLTGWVVSPQQERIPVPDTRRRIV' A
#
# COMPACT_ATOMS: atom_id res chain seq x y z
N MET A 1 4.91 11.01 7.99
CA MET A 1 5.10 10.19 6.78
C MET A 1 4.71 8.78 7.15
N SER A 2 3.74 8.22 6.44
CA SER A 2 3.14 6.93 6.76
C SER A 2 3.28 6.00 5.56
N GLN A 3 3.83 4.82 5.81
CA GLN A 3 3.93 3.77 4.79
C GLN A 3 2.57 3.11 4.59
N VAL A 4 2.17 2.99 3.34
CA VAL A 4 0.89 2.42 2.93
C VAL A 4 1.12 1.40 1.83
N ILE A 5 0.45 0.27 1.96
CA ILE A 5 0.40 -0.77 0.96
C ILE A 5 -0.87 -0.55 0.14
N LEU A 6 -0.69 -0.34 -1.17
CA LEU A 6 -1.77 -0.30 -2.15
C LEU A 6 -1.76 -1.64 -2.86
N ARG A 7 -2.88 -2.35 -2.81
CA ARG A 7 -3.06 -3.60 -3.55
C ARG A 7 -4.20 -3.45 -4.54
N ARG A 8 -3.91 -3.72 -5.81
CA ARG A 8 -4.90 -3.74 -6.87
C ARG A 8 -5.85 -4.92 -6.67
N THR A 9 -7.15 -4.69 -6.83
CA THR A 9 -8.14 -5.78 -6.90
C THR A 9 -8.66 -5.92 -8.33
N ALA A 10 -9.44 -6.97 -8.59
CA ALA A 10 -10.07 -7.18 -9.90
C ALA A 10 -11.05 -6.05 -10.28
N ASP A 11 -11.52 -5.27 -9.30
CA ASP A 11 -12.42 -4.13 -9.48
C ASP A 11 -11.67 -2.81 -9.73
N ALA A 12 -10.34 -2.84 -9.73
CA ALA A 12 -9.53 -1.65 -9.89
C ALA A 12 -9.73 -1.02 -11.28
N THR A 13 -10.18 0.24 -11.28
CA THR A 13 -10.41 1.04 -12.49
C THR A 13 -9.11 1.48 -13.18
N ILE A 14 -8.00 1.52 -12.45
CA ILE A 14 -6.70 1.94 -12.96
C ILE A 14 -5.64 0.82 -12.82
N SER A 15 -4.70 0.81 -13.76
CA SER A 15 -3.56 -0.11 -13.77
C SER A 15 -2.48 0.30 -12.76
N THR A 16 -1.59 -0.62 -12.41
CA THR A 16 -0.47 -0.35 -11.49
C THR A 16 0.43 0.79 -11.97
N GLU A 17 0.70 0.87 -13.27
CA GLU A 17 1.55 1.93 -13.87
C GLU A 17 0.90 3.33 -13.75
N GLU A 18 -0.41 3.40 -13.92
CA GLU A 18 -1.19 4.62 -13.72
C GLU A 18 -1.17 5.03 -12.24
N ALA A 19 -1.36 4.08 -11.33
CA ALA A 19 -1.27 4.34 -9.90
C ALA A 19 0.13 4.85 -9.48
N LEU A 20 1.20 4.28 -10.05
CA LEU A 20 2.58 4.75 -9.84
C LEU A 20 2.76 6.20 -10.29
N SER A 21 2.28 6.52 -11.50
CA SER A 21 2.36 7.87 -12.05
C SER A 21 1.55 8.87 -11.22
N MET A 22 0.37 8.47 -10.74
CA MET A 22 -0.47 9.31 -9.88
C MET A 22 0.15 9.59 -8.51
N VAL A 23 0.77 8.59 -7.88
CA VAL A 23 1.45 8.75 -6.59
C VAL A 23 2.62 9.73 -6.72
N GLY A 24 3.39 9.66 -7.82
CA GLY A 24 4.50 10.58 -8.04
C GLY A 24 4.10 12.00 -8.47
N ALA A 25 2.96 12.16 -9.16
CA ALA A 25 2.56 13.45 -9.75
C ALA A 25 1.53 14.23 -8.91
N THR A 26 0.67 13.55 -8.15
CA THR A 26 -0.55 14.16 -7.59
C THR A 26 -0.57 14.17 -6.07
N ILE A 27 0.18 13.26 -5.44
CA ILE A 27 0.28 13.13 -4.00
C ILE A 27 1.72 13.44 -3.65
N ASP A 28 1.97 14.16 -2.55
CA ASP A 28 3.32 14.27 -1.99
C ASP A 28 3.69 12.91 -1.37
N GLY A 29 3.93 11.95 -2.26
CA GLY A 29 4.01 10.54 -1.98
C GLY A 29 5.19 9.94 -2.73
N ARG A 30 5.96 9.12 -2.02
CA ARG A 30 7.14 8.46 -2.56
C ARG A 30 6.86 6.98 -2.72
N VAL A 31 7.02 6.46 -3.94
CA VAL A 31 7.01 5.01 -4.15
C VAL A 31 8.27 4.41 -3.54
N ILE A 32 8.11 3.52 -2.57
CA ILE A 32 9.21 2.79 -1.91
C ILE A 32 9.48 1.49 -2.66
N HIS A 33 8.43 0.77 -3.03
CA HIS A 33 8.54 -0.53 -3.69
C HIS A 33 7.32 -0.82 -4.56
N HIS A 34 7.51 -1.61 -5.61
CA HIS A 34 6.42 -2.11 -6.45
C HIS A 34 6.68 -3.58 -6.79
N SER A 35 5.63 -4.40 -6.73
CA SER A 35 5.69 -5.82 -7.06
C SER A 35 4.34 -6.29 -7.59
N GLY A 36 4.24 -6.40 -8.92
CA GLY A 36 3.02 -6.83 -9.62
C GLY A 36 1.84 -5.91 -9.31
N ASP A 37 0.85 -6.44 -8.60
CA ASP A 37 -0.36 -5.74 -8.18
C ASP A 37 -0.25 -5.03 -6.82
N ASN A 38 0.93 -5.07 -6.18
CA ASN A 38 1.17 -4.43 -4.89
C ASN A 38 2.16 -3.28 -5.02
N LEU A 39 1.83 -2.15 -4.41
CA LEU A 39 2.65 -0.97 -4.30
C LEU A 39 2.86 -0.63 -2.83
N LEU A 40 4.09 -0.30 -2.47
CA LEU A 40 4.42 0.29 -1.19
C LEU A 40 4.78 1.75 -1.43
N VAL A 41 3.99 2.63 -0.83
CA VAL A 41 4.14 4.08 -0.98
C VAL A 41 4.27 4.71 0.40
N ASP A 42 5.10 5.72 0.51
CA ASP A 42 5.13 6.63 1.64
C ASP A 42 4.28 7.84 1.30
N VAL A 43 3.31 8.20 2.15
CA VAL A 43 2.47 9.39 1.94
C VAL A 43 2.47 10.29 3.16
N ALA A 44 2.30 11.59 2.92
CA ALA A 44 2.10 12.57 3.97
C ALA A 44 0.81 12.30 4.77
N ALA A 45 0.83 12.68 6.05
CA ALA A 45 -0.33 12.57 6.93
C ALA A 45 -1.40 13.57 6.47
N GLY A 46 -2.49 13.07 5.87
CA GLY A 46 -3.57 13.87 5.28
C GLY A 46 -3.94 13.44 3.86
N GLU A 47 -2.97 12.94 3.10
CA GLU A 47 -3.17 12.56 1.70
C GLU A 47 -3.74 11.13 1.54
N LEU A 48 -3.80 10.36 2.62
CA LEU A 48 -4.28 8.98 2.62
C LEU A 48 -5.75 8.87 2.20
N ASP A 49 -6.60 9.77 2.69
CA ASP A 49 -8.04 9.78 2.35
C ASP A 49 -8.26 10.21 0.90
N ALA A 50 -7.51 11.20 0.42
CA ALA A 50 -7.51 11.61 -0.98
C ALA A 50 -7.05 10.47 -1.90
N LEU A 51 -6.02 9.72 -1.50
CA LEU A 51 -5.53 8.57 -2.24
C LEU A 51 -6.56 7.44 -2.29
N LYS A 52 -7.21 7.11 -1.17
CA LYS A 52 -8.30 6.12 -1.11
C LYS A 52 -9.46 6.48 -2.03
N SER A 53 -9.85 7.75 -2.05
CA SER A 53 -10.94 8.22 -2.91
C SER A 53 -10.62 8.16 -4.40
N LYS A 54 -9.33 8.26 -4.77
CA LYS A 54 -8.89 8.19 -6.18
C LYS A 54 -8.64 6.77 -6.64
N LEU A 55 -8.17 5.91 -5.75
CA LEU A 55 -7.86 4.51 -6.04
C LEU A 55 -9.07 3.60 -5.77
N THR A 56 -10.19 3.88 -6.42
CA THR A 56 -11.39 3.03 -6.33
C THR A 56 -11.07 1.62 -6.82
N GLY A 57 -11.44 0.60 -6.03
CA GLY A 57 -11.10 -0.80 -6.31
C GLY A 57 -9.67 -1.19 -5.91
N TRP A 58 -8.91 -0.31 -5.24
CA TRP A 58 -7.65 -0.68 -4.59
C TRP A 58 -7.84 -0.83 -3.09
N VAL A 59 -7.17 -1.83 -2.52
CA VAL A 59 -7.06 -1.98 -1.07
C VAL A 59 -5.91 -1.12 -0.59
N VAL A 60 -6.22 -0.10 0.21
CA VAL A 60 -5.24 0.78 0.84
C VAL A 60 -5.12 0.39 2.30
N SER A 61 -4.01 -0.27 2.66
CA SER A 61 -3.73 -0.71 4.03
C SER A 61 -2.53 0.05 4.60
N PRO A 62 -2.67 0.78 5.72
CA PRO A 62 -1.50 1.33 6.39
C PRO A 62 -0.58 0.17 6.78
N GLN A 63 0.72 0.32 6.52
CA GLN A 63 1.70 -0.65 6.98
C GLN A 63 1.76 -0.54 8.51
N GLN A 64 1.02 -1.40 9.19
CA GLN A 64 1.05 -1.46 10.64
C GLN A 64 2.39 -2.04 11.11
N GLU A 65 2.77 -1.67 12.34
CA GLU A 65 3.98 -2.10 12.99
C GLU A 65 4.14 -3.63 12.89
N ARG A 66 5.37 -4.08 12.62
CA ARG A 66 5.71 -5.49 12.42
C ARG A 66 5.31 -6.26 13.67
N ILE A 67 4.21 -7.01 13.60
CA ILE A 67 3.77 -7.86 14.70
C ILE A 67 4.87 -8.92 14.91
N PRO A 68 5.55 -8.95 16.06
CA PRO A 68 6.53 -10.00 16.33
C PRO A 68 5.76 -11.31 16.45
N VAL A 69 5.89 -12.18 15.46
CA VAL A 69 5.34 -13.53 15.54
C VAL A 69 6.27 -14.33 16.45
N PRO A 70 5.85 -14.74 17.66
CA PRO A 70 6.68 -15.57 18.50
C PRO A 70 6.90 -16.92 17.82
N ASP A 71 8.17 -17.30 17.65
CA ASP A 71 8.60 -18.61 17.12
C ASP A 71 8.31 -19.70 18.16
N THR A 72 7.04 -19.96 18.48
CA THR A 72 6.67 -21.13 19.27
C THR A 72 6.77 -22.36 18.39
N ARG A 73 7.98 -22.89 18.23
CA ARG A 73 8.16 -24.27 17.75
C ARG A 73 7.41 -25.19 18.70
N ARG A 74 6.28 -25.74 18.26
CA ARG A 74 5.67 -26.89 18.93
C ARG A 74 6.63 -28.05 18.77
N ARG A 75 7.37 -28.37 19.83
CA ARG A 75 8.13 -29.61 19.96
C ARG A 75 7.12 -30.74 20.06
N ILE A 76 6.87 -31.43 18.95
CA ILE A 76 6.15 -32.70 18.92
C ILE A 76 7.14 -33.70 19.53
N VAL A 77 6.89 -34.12 20.76
CA VAL A 77 7.62 -35.23 21.43
C VAL A 77 6.87 -36.52 21.23
#